data_AF-A0A2G5TVF5-F1
#
_entry.id   AF-A0A2G5TVF5-F1
#
_cell.length_a   1.000
_cell.length_b   1.000
_cell.length_c   1.000
_cell.angle_alpha   90.00
_cell.angle_beta   90.00
_cell.angle_gamma   90.00
#
_symmetry.space_group_name_H-M   'P 1'
#
loop_
_entity.id
_entity.type
_entity.pdbx_description
1 polymer ?
#
loop_
_entity_poly.entity_id
_entity_poly.type
_entity_poly.pdbx_seq_one_letter_code
_entity_poly.pdbx_strand_id
1 'polypeptide(L)'
;METVANKSLLEISKRKDLCGNYKTSEYSGFYWKYDLVDAVNDVGKRIFGAKFDPILEKLKSFSSAIETLIFLVWAILTYPKSFPIPENAEIGPSEALYAHRYEMGCAFDDVALCILRDTTANGTLYKEGVACTKCPTYCEFVEQADGTIDEGDLCVPPKPGSAEDAGMKLSAEMKEFEDSSSSPVDIIITILVSLTIIFNTVI
;
A
#
# COMPACT_ATOMS: atom_id res chain seq x y z
N MET A 1 10.39 -8.76 9.48
CA MET A 1 10.58 -8.20 8.12
C MET A 1 11.34 -6.89 8.11
N GLU A 2 11.15 -6.01 9.09
CA GLU A 2 11.92 -4.75 9.20
C GLU A 2 13.44 -4.93 9.11
N THR A 3 13.99 -6.01 9.67
CA THR A 3 15.42 -6.35 9.54
C THR A 3 15.83 -6.67 8.10
N VAL A 4 14.94 -7.27 7.31
CA VAL A 4 15.15 -7.56 5.89
C VAL A 4 15.00 -6.27 5.06
N ALA A 5 13.99 -5.44 5.38
CA ALA A 5 13.80 -4.14 4.76
C ALA A 5 15.02 -3.24 4.96
N ASN A 6 15.53 -3.14 6.20
CA ASN A 6 16.74 -2.35 6.51
C ASN A 6 17.98 -2.81 5.74
N LYS A 7 18.19 -4.12 5.60
CA LYS A 7 19.31 -4.65 4.80
C LYS A 7 19.17 -4.30 3.32
N SER A 8 17.94 -4.39 2.79
CA SER A 8 17.64 -4.14 1.38
C SER A 8 17.68 -2.65 1.05
N LEU A 9 17.41 -1.79 2.04
CA LEU A 9 17.41 -0.34 1.90
C LEU A 9 18.77 0.21 1.44
N LEU A 10 19.88 -0.40 1.88
CA LEU A 10 21.24 0.00 1.48
C LEU A 10 21.52 -0.15 -0.02
N GLU A 11 20.86 -1.10 -0.69
CA GLU A 11 20.99 -1.26 -2.14
C GLU A 11 20.02 -0.35 -2.90
N ILE A 12 18.85 -0.09 -2.33
CA ILE A 12 17.85 0.80 -2.92
C ILE A 12 18.27 2.26 -2.82
N SER A 13 18.89 2.70 -1.73
CA SER A 13 19.33 4.09 -1.55
C SER A 13 20.41 4.53 -2.55
N LYS A 14 21.12 3.57 -3.17
CA LYS A 14 22.08 3.85 -4.25
C LYS A 14 21.40 4.17 -5.58
N ARG A 15 20.11 3.87 -5.73
CA ARG A 15 19.37 4.10 -6.97
C ARG A 15 19.01 5.59 -7.09
N LYS A 16 18.82 6.04 -8.33
CA LYS A 16 18.56 7.46 -8.66
C LYS A 16 17.08 7.77 -8.92
N ASP A 17 16.25 6.74 -8.94
CA ASP A 17 14.82 6.85 -9.16
C ASP A 17 14.08 7.22 -7.87
N LEU A 18 13.01 7.99 -8.03
CA LEU A 18 12.25 8.56 -6.93
C LEU A 18 11.27 7.56 -6.32
N CYS A 19 10.87 6.54 -7.07
CA CYS A 19 10.03 5.45 -6.62
C CYS A 19 10.17 4.27 -7.57
N GLY A 20 9.80 3.09 -7.09
CA GLY A 20 9.84 1.87 -7.88
C GLY A 20 9.34 0.66 -7.11
N ASN A 21 9.36 -0.48 -7.80
CA ASN A 21 9.00 -1.76 -7.21
C ASN A 21 10.25 -2.49 -6.71
N TYR A 22 10.04 -3.37 -5.74
CA TYR A 22 11.05 -4.26 -5.18
C TYR A 22 10.58 -5.71 -5.35
N LYS A 23 11.45 -6.58 -5.87
CA LYS A 23 11.16 -8.01 -6.01
C LYS A 23 12.41 -8.86 -5.79
N THR A 24 12.24 -9.94 -5.05
CA THR A 24 13.20 -11.03 -4.83
C THR A 24 12.45 -12.36 -4.88
N SER A 25 13.14 -13.49 -4.72
CA SER A 25 12.48 -14.80 -4.68
C SER A 25 11.53 -15.00 -3.50
N GLU A 26 11.67 -14.19 -2.44
CA GLU A 26 10.92 -14.35 -1.18
C GLU A 26 10.09 -13.13 -0.79
N TYR A 27 10.30 -11.99 -1.45
CA TYR A 27 9.67 -10.71 -1.08
C TYR A 27 9.30 -9.89 -2.32
N SER A 28 8.12 -9.30 -2.28
CA SER A 28 7.67 -8.20 -3.16
C SER A 28 7.57 -6.90 -2.35
N GLY A 29 7.48 -5.76 -3.00
CA GLY A 29 7.40 -4.49 -2.31
C GLY A 29 7.55 -3.28 -3.21
N PHE A 30 7.70 -2.13 -2.59
CA PHE A 30 7.80 -0.85 -3.27
C PHE A 30 8.62 0.13 -2.43
N TYR A 31 9.24 1.08 -3.11
CA TYR A 31 10.00 2.15 -2.48
C TYR A 31 9.69 3.52 -3.07
N TRP A 32 9.91 4.56 -2.28
CA TRP A 32 9.79 5.94 -2.68
C TRP A 32 10.74 6.83 -1.88
N LYS A 33 11.14 7.97 -2.44
CA LYS A 33 11.91 9.00 -1.73
C LYS A 33 11.07 9.51 -0.56
N TYR A 34 11.60 9.35 0.65
CA TYR A 34 10.82 9.57 1.87
C TYR A 34 10.40 11.03 2.04
N ASP A 35 11.26 11.98 1.64
CA ASP A 35 10.89 13.40 1.61
C ASP A 35 10.16 13.73 0.30
N LEU A 36 8.83 13.76 0.40
CA LEU A 36 7.93 14.10 -0.69
C LEU A 36 8.00 15.56 -1.13
N VAL A 37 8.41 16.45 -0.22
CA VAL A 37 8.63 17.88 -0.52
C VAL A 37 9.85 18.03 -1.41
N ASP A 38 10.92 17.30 -1.11
CA ASP A 38 12.10 17.22 -1.96
C ASP A 38 11.82 16.52 -3.29
N ALA A 39 11.00 15.47 -3.30
CA ALA A 39 10.58 14.80 -4.53
C ALA A 39 9.79 15.75 -5.45
N VAL A 40 8.81 16.50 -4.90
CA VAL A 40 8.03 17.50 -5.64
C VAL A 40 8.90 18.65 -6.12
N ASN A 41 9.85 19.10 -5.31
CA ASN A 41 10.80 20.14 -5.71
C ASN A 41 11.71 19.68 -6.87
N ASP A 42 12.18 18.44 -6.83
CA ASP A 42 13.00 17.85 -7.90
C ASP A 42 12.21 17.67 -9.20
N VAL A 43 10.95 17.22 -9.12
CA VAL A 43 10.05 17.11 -10.27
C VAL A 43 9.71 18.51 -10.82
N GLY A 44 9.39 19.46 -9.95
CA GLY A 44 9.09 20.85 -10.31
C GLY A 44 10.25 21.53 -11.04
N LYS A 45 11.48 21.33 -10.57
CA LYS A 45 12.70 21.78 -11.26
C LYS A 45 12.88 21.11 -12.62
N ARG A 46 12.65 19.79 -12.72
CA ARG A 46 12.80 19.04 -13.98
C ARG A 46 11.77 19.39 -15.04
N ILE A 47 10.52 19.59 -14.66
CA ILE A 47 9.40 19.79 -15.61
C ILE A 47 9.14 21.27 -15.87
N PHE A 48 9.17 22.10 -14.83
CA PHE A 48 8.71 23.49 -14.91
C PHE A 48 9.83 24.53 -14.73
N GLY A 49 11.05 24.10 -14.38
CA GLY A 49 12.19 25.01 -14.18
C GLY A 49 12.02 26.02 -13.04
N ALA A 50 10.98 25.88 -12.22
CA ALA A 50 10.58 26.85 -11.20
C ALA A 50 10.81 26.29 -9.78
N LYS A 51 11.26 27.16 -8.87
CA LYS A 51 11.26 26.88 -7.43
C LYS A 51 9.93 27.32 -6.85
N PHE A 52 9.23 26.41 -6.19
CA PHE A 52 7.90 26.64 -5.64
C PHE A 52 7.94 26.90 -4.12
N ASP A 53 8.84 27.80 -3.68
CA ASP A 53 9.12 28.06 -2.26
C ASP A 53 7.86 28.29 -1.37
N PRO A 54 6.86 29.10 -1.74
CA PRO A 54 5.66 29.30 -0.91
C PRO A 54 4.69 28.10 -0.92
N ILE A 55 4.75 27.25 -1.94
CA ILE A 55 3.92 26.03 -2.02
C ILE A 55 4.54 24.92 -1.18
N LEU A 56 5.88 24.86 -1.09
CA LEU A 56 6.62 23.87 -0.31
C LEU A 56 6.33 23.98 1.20
N GLU A 57 6.19 25.19 1.75
CA GLU A 57 5.81 25.39 3.15
C GLU A 57 4.40 24.86 3.46
N LYS A 58 3.42 25.13 2.58
CA LYS A 58 2.07 24.57 2.73
C LYS A 58 2.08 23.05 2.55
N LEU A 59 2.86 22.53 1.61
CA LEU A 59 2.99 21.09 1.37
C LEU A 59 3.55 20.35 2.59
N LYS A 60 4.52 20.94 3.32
CA LYS A 60 5.03 20.35 4.57
C LYS A 60 3.93 20.12 5.60
N SER A 61 3.03 21.09 5.77
CA SER A 61 1.92 20.99 6.74
C SER A 61 0.90 19.91 6.38
N PHE A 62 0.79 19.55 5.09
CA PHE A 62 -0.12 18.51 4.60
C PHE A 62 0.62 17.27 4.12
N SER A 63 1.93 17.16 4.40
CA SER A 63 2.83 16.14 3.84
C SER A 63 2.21 14.76 3.99
N SER A 64 1.95 14.32 5.23
CA SER A 64 1.32 13.03 5.54
C SER A 64 0.03 12.73 4.76
N ALA A 65 -0.87 13.70 4.60
CA ALA A 65 -2.11 13.52 3.85
C ALA A 65 -1.84 13.37 2.34
N ILE A 66 -0.89 14.15 1.81
CA ILE A 66 -0.46 14.10 0.42
C ILE A 66 0.27 12.78 0.13
N GLU A 67 1.13 12.29 1.04
CA GLU A 67 1.80 10.99 0.87
C GLU A 67 0.76 9.88 0.81
N THR A 68 -0.17 9.86 1.78
CA THR A 68 -1.25 8.87 1.83
C THR A 68 -2.06 8.87 0.54
N LEU A 69 -2.42 10.05 0.04
CA LEU A 69 -3.11 10.19 -1.24
C LEU A 69 -2.30 9.64 -2.41
N ILE A 70 -1.01 9.97 -2.48
CA ILE A 70 -0.13 9.50 -3.56
C ILE A 70 0.01 7.98 -3.50
N PHE A 71 0.08 7.38 -2.30
CA PHE A 71 0.03 5.93 -2.13
C PHE A 71 -1.27 5.33 -2.66
N LEU A 72 -2.43 5.92 -2.32
CA LEU A 72 -3.72 5.43 -2.80
C LEU A 72 -3.81 5.51 -4.32
N VAL A 73 -3.43 6.63 -4.92
CA VAL A 73 -3.42 6.80 -6.38
C VAL A 73 -2.45 5.81 -7.02
N TRP A 74 -1.25 5.65 -6.48
CA TRP A 74 -0.25 4.72 -7.00
C TRP A 74 -0.72 3.27 -6.89
N ALA A 75 -1.34 2.88 -5.77
CA ALA A 75 -1.92 1.55 -5.58
C ALA A 75 -3.04 1.27 -6.60
N ILE A 76 -3.94 2.23 -6.84
CA ILE A 76 -5.00 2.10 -7.85
C ILE A 76 -4.41 1.96 -9.26
N LEU A 77 -3.40 2.76 -9.59
CA LEU A 77 -2.77 2.73 -10.92
C LEU A 77 -1.98 1.45 -11.18
N THR A 78 -1.39 0.87 -10.13
CA THR A 78 -0.61 -0.39 -10.20
C THR A 78 -1.46 -1.63 -9.96
N TYR A 79 -2.75 -1.45 -9.67
CA TYR A 79 -3.68 -2.55 -9.48
C TYR A 79 -3.76 -3.42 -10.74
N PRO A 80 -3.59 -4.75 -10.63
CA PRO A 80 -3.62 -5.63 -11.78
C PRO A 80 -5.01 -5.65 -12.42
N LYS A 81 -5.03 -5.44 -13.76
CA LYS A 81 -6.27 -5.41 -14.56
C LYS A 81 -6.73 -6.78 -15.02
N SER A 82 -5.94 -7.82 -14.79
CA SER A 82 -6.20 -9.19 -15.20
C SER A 82 -5.82 -10.14 -14.09
N PHE A 83 -6.74 -11.06 -13.79
CA PHE A 83 -6.53 -12.14 -12.85
C PHE A 83 -6.50 -13.48 -13.60
N PRO A 84 -5.64 -14.44 -13.19
CA PRO A 84 -4.66 -14.39 -12.11
C PRO A 84 -3.50 -13.39 -12.35
N ILE A 85 -2.88 -12.89 -11.27
CA ILE A 85 -1.71 -12.00 -11.35
C ILE A 85 -0.53 -12.84 -11.86
N PRO A 86 0.21 -12.39 -12.88
CA PRO A 86 1.41 -13.10 -13.33
C PRO A 86 2.44 -13.24 -12.19
N GLU A 87 3.13 -14.38 -12.07
CA GLU A 87 4.11 -14.62 -11.00
C GLU A 87 5.24 -13.56 -10.95
N ASN A 88 5.61 -13.05 -12.13
CA ASN A 88 6.61 -12.01 -12.30
C ASN A 88 6.04 -10.58 -12.31
N ALA A 89 4.75 -10.41 -12.02
CA ALA A 89 4.17 -9.08 -11.94
C ALA A 89 4.76 -8.33 -10.73
N GLU A 90 4.99 -7.04 -10.96
CA GLU A 90 5.39 -6.09 -9.94
C GLU A 90 4.28 -5.06 -9.80
N ILE A 91 3.38 -5.30 -8.84
CA ILE A 91 2.17 -4.50 -8.66
C ILE A 91 2.34 -3.42 -7.58
N GLY A 92 3.57 -3.20 -7.10
CA GLY A 92 3.96 -2.07 -6.26
C GLY A 92 3.13 -1.94 -4.98
N PRO A 93 2.61 -0.75 -4.64
CA PRO A 93 1.79 -0.55 -3.45
C PRO A 93 0.50 -1.38 -3.41
N SER A 94 -0.02 -1.82 -4.56
CA SER A 94 -1.23 -2.65 -4.56
C SER A 94 -1.01 -4.02 -3.90
N GLU A 95 0.23 -4.46 -3.71
CA GLU A 95 0.59 -5.63 -2.87
C GLU A 95 -0.04 -5.54 -1.48
N ALA A 96 -0.14 -4.35 -0.90
CA ALA A 96 -0.68 -4.13 0.44
C ALA A 96 -2.22 -4.26 0.52
N LEU A 97 -2.92 -4.31 -0.61
CA LEU A 97 -4.38 -4.40 -0.64
C LEU A 97 -4.90 -5.84 -0.49
N TYR A 98 -4.04 -6.84 -0.65
CA TYR A 98 -4.46 -8.24 -0.65
C TYR A 98 -4.50 -8.83 0.76
N ALA A 99 -5.64 -9.39 1.18
CA ALA A 99 -5.81 -9.96 2.53
C ALA A 99 -4.82 -11.08 2.89
N HIS A 100 -4.29 -11.80 1.90
CA HIS A 100 -3.28 -12.83 2.12
C HIS A 100 -1.85 -12.27 2.31
N ARG A 101 -1.66 -10.96 2.14
CA ARG A 101 -0.41 -10.22 2.34
C ARG A 101 -0.42 -9.52 3.71
N TYR A 102 -0.63 -10.29 4.77
CA TYR A 102 -0.75 -9.81 6.16
C TYR A 102 0.59 -9.51 6.84
N GLU A 103 1.71 -9.84 6.17
CA GLU A 103 3.05 -9.62 6.66
C GLU A 103 3.74 -8.53 5.82
N MET A 104 3.83 -7.33 6.38
CA MET A 104 4.52 -6.18 5.81
C MET A 104 5.58 -5.64 6.79
N GLY A 105 6.70 -5.17 6.27
CA GLY A 105 7.71 -4.44 7.07
C GLY A 105 8.33 -3.34 6.25
N CYS A 106 8.47 -2.15 6.86
CA CYS A 106 9.07 -1.00 6.21
C CYS A 106 10.38 -0.60 6.90
N ALA A 107 11.26 0.03 6.13
CA ALA A 107 12.46 0.70 6.62
C ALA A 107 12.57 2.07 5.97
N PHE A 108 13.09 3.04 6.71
CA PHE A 108 13.08 4.45 6.35
C PHE A 108 14.46 5.07 6.54
N ASP A 109 14.93 5.77 5.53
CA ASP A 109 16.12 6.64 5.53
C ASP A 109 15.87 7.77 4.50
N ASP A 110 16.78 8.03 3.55
CA ASP A 110 16.51 8.91 2.40
C ASP A 110 15.41 8.35 1.47
N VAL A 111 15.23 7.05 1.51
CA VAL A 111 14.19 6.29 0.80
C VAL A 111 13.39 5.51 1.83
N ALA A 112 12.10 5.38 1.61
CA ALA A 112 11.24 4.44 2.32
C ALA A 112 11.08 3.19 1.46
N LEU A 113 11.33 2.02 2.05
CA LEU A 113 11.14 0.72 1.40
C LEU A 113 10.17 -0.09 2.26
N CYS A 114 9.06 -0.50 1.66
CA CYS A 114 8.15 -1.46 2.27
C CYS A 114 8.20 -2.77 1.51
N ILE A 115 8.38 -3.87 2.25
CA ILE A 115 8.42 -5.23 1.71
C ILE A 115 7.32 -6.07 2.33
N LEU A 116 6.78 -6.95 1.52
CA LEU A 116 5.80 -7.97 1.89
C LEU A 116 6.38 -9.32 1.50
N ARG A 117 6.04 -10.37 2.25
CA ARG A 117 6.44 -11.74 1.87
C ARG A 117 5.80 -12.08 0.53
N ASP A 118 6.60 -12.56 -0.43
CA ASP A 118 6.07 -12.98 -1.72
C ASP A 118 5.22 -14.24 -1.53
N THR A 119 4.06 -14.25 -2.18
CA THR A 119 3.15 -15.39 -2.16
C THR A 119 2.96 -15.87 -3.59
N THR A 120 3.00 -17.18 -3.77
CA THR A 120 2.64 -17.85 -5.03
C THR A 120 1.12 -17.84 -5.25
N ALA A 121 0.34 -17.34 -4.29
CA ALA A 121 -1.11 -17.32 -4.32
C ALA A 121 -1.62 -16.10 -5.08
N ASN A 122 -2.29 -16.37 -6.19
CA ASN A 122 -3.22 -15.45 -6.83
C ASN A 122 -4.48 -15.31 -5.98
N GLY A 123 -4.36 -14.61 -4.86
CA GLY A 123 -5.44 -14.43 -3.89
C GLY A 123 -6.44 -13.34 -4.29
N THR A 124 -7.65 -13.42 -3.74
CA THR A 124 -8.62 -12.32 -3.79
C THR A 124 -8.20 -11.21 -2.81
N LEU A 125 -8.66 -9.98 -3.07
CA LEU A 125 -8.56 -8.88 -2.10
C LEU A 125 -9.22 -9.29 -0.79
N TYR A 126 -10.49 -9.75 -0.87
CA TYR A 126 -11.31 -10.22 0.23
C TYR A 126 -12.31 -11.27 -0.28
N LYS A 127 -12.96 -12.01 0.63
CA LYS A 127 -14.15 -12.81 0.31
C LYS A 127 -15.37 -12.04 0.78
N GLU A 128 -16.40 -11.94 -0.06
CA GLU A 128 -17.68 -11.37 0.35
C GLU A 128 -18.27 -12.14 1.54
N GLY A 129 -18.72 -11.41 2.55
CA GLY A 129 -19.27 -11.96 3.77
C GLY A 129 -19.16 -10.98 4.94
N VAL A 130 -19.72 -11.39 6.08
CA VAL A 130 -19.55 -10.66 7.33
C VAL A 130 -18.10 -10.80 7.80
N ALA A 131 -17.51 -9.70 8.27
CA ALA A 131 -16.14 -9.69 8.80
C ALA A 131 -15.92 -10.85 9.78
N CYS A 132 -14.70 -11.39 9.77
CA CYS A 132 -14.27 -12.49 10.64
C CYS A 132 -15.04 -13.83 10.61
N THR A 133 -16.09 -14.00 9.80
CA THR A 133 -16.83 -15.29 9.72
C THR A 133 -16.00 -16.47 9.21
N LYS A 134 -14.90 -16.20 8.49
CA LYS A 134 -14.02 -17.22 7.90
C LYS A 134 -12.54 -16.94 8.19
N CYS A 135 -12.21 -16.56 9.42
CA CYS A 135 -10.80 -16.47 9.82
C CYS A 135 -10.16 -17.87 9.90
N PRO A 136 -9.00 -18.10 9.28
CA PRO A 136 -8.25 -19.34 9.49
C PRO A 136 -7.74 -19.52 10.92
N THR A 137 -7.68 -18.42 11.67
CA THR A 137 -7.26 -18.33 13.07
C THR A 137 -8.46 -17.89 13.92
N TYR A 138 -8.52 -16.62 14.31
CA TYR A 138 -9.53 -15.97 15.13
C TYR A 138 -9.61 -14.48 14.76
N CYS A 139 -10.72 -13.84 15.12
CA CYS A 139 -10.89 -12.40 14.93
C CYS A 139 -10.10 -11.61 15.97
N GLU A 140 -9.62 -10.42 15.60
CA GLU A 140 -9.00 -9.51 16.55
C GLU A 140 -10.01 -9.05 17.61
N PHE A 141 -9.54 -8.76 18.81
CA PHE A 141 -10.34 -8.15 19.86
C PHE A 141 -9.72 -6.82 20.24
N VAL A 142 -10.53 -5.78 20.32
CA VAL A 142 -10.09 -4.42 20.63
C VAL A 142 -10.69 -4.02 21.97
N GLU A 143 -9.83 -3.59 22.89
CA GLU A 143 -10.26 -3.02 24.16
C GLU A 143 -10.62 -1.54 23.94
N GLN A 144 -11.86 -1.19 24.26
CA GLN A 144 -12.36 0.18 24.22
C GLN A 144 -11.87 1.00 25.41
N ALA A 145 -11.98 2.33 25.31
CA ALA A 145 -11.57 3.25 26.36
C ALA A 145 -12.36 3.08 27.68
N ASP A 146 -13.53 2.45 27.64
CA ASP A 146 -14.36 2.13 28.82
C ASP A 146 -14.05 0.74 29.41
N GLY A 147 -13.06 0.02 28.85
CA GLY A 147 -12.64 -1.31 29.28
C GLY A 147 -13.51 -2.45 28.77
N THR A 148 -14.47 -2.18 27.88
CA THR A 148 -15.19 -3.23 27.15
C THR A 148 -14.31 -3.82 26.05
N ILE A 149 -14.50 -5.11 25.75
CA ILE A 149 -13.77 -5.81 24.69
C ILE A 149 -14.76 -6.13 23.58
N ASP A 150 -14.52 -5.54 22.41
CA ASP A 150 -15.30 -5.81 21.21
C ASP A 150 -14.51 -6.67 20.24
N GLU A 151 -15.23 -7.51 19.50
CA GLU A 151 -14.70 -8.20 18.33
C GLU A 151 -14.44 -7.16 17.23
N GLY A 152 -13.22 -7.11 16.71
CA GLY A 152 -12.84 -6.24 15.60
C GLY A 152 -13.30 -6.80 14.24
N ASP A 153 -12.80 -6.21 13.16
CA ASP A 153 -13.20 -6.60 11.80
C ASP A 153 -12.10 -7.38 11.06
N LEU A 154 -10.90 -7.50 11.64
CA LEU A 154 -9.75 -8.16 11.01
C LEU A 154 -9.44 -9.52 11.64
N CYS A 155 -9.02 -10.47 10.81
CA CYS A 155 -8.48 -11.74 11.26
C CYS A 155 -7.04 -11.57 11.76
N VAL A 156 -6.71 -12.21 12.90
CA VAL A 156 -5.33 -12.24 13.38
C VAL A 156 -4.48 -13.12 12.45
N PRO A 157 -3.32 -12.64 11.95
CA PRO A 157 -2.51 -13.43 11.03
C PRO A 157 -2.01 -14.74 11.67
N PRO A 158 -1.93 -15.85 10.89
CA PRO A 158 -1.37 -17.10 11.38
C PRO A 158 0.13 -16.95 11.69
N LYS A 159 0.64 -17.81 12.56
CA LYS A 159 2.07 -17.80 12.87
C LYS A 159 2.89 -18.18 11.62
N PRO A 160 3.99 -17.48 11.32
CA PRO A 160 4.83 -17.82 10.18
C PRO A 160 5.27 -19.29 10.23
N GLY A 161 5.08 -20.03 9.13
CA GLY A 161 5.44 -21.44 9.03
C GLY A 161 4.45 -22.43 9.64
N SER A 162 3.28 -21.98 10.11
CA SER A 162 2.21 -22.88 10.56
C SER A 162 1.47 -23.54 9.38
N ALA A 163 0.66 -24.56 9.67
CA ALA A 163 -0.15 -25.23 8.66
C ALA A 163 -1.21 -24.27 8.06
N GLU A 164 -1.70 -23.33 8.86
CA GLU A 164 -2.64 -22.28 8.48
C GLU A 164 -1.98 -21.22 7.58
N ASP A 165 -0.73 -20.83 7.87
CA ASP A 165 0.11 -19.98 7.01
C ASP A 165 0.37 -20.65 5.64
N ALA A 166 0.65 -21.95 5.63
CA ALA A 166 0.79 -22.72 4.39
C ALA A 166 -0.54 -22.84 3.61
N GLY A 167 -1.67 -23.02 4.33
CA GLY A 167 -3.01 -23.10 3.73
C GLY A 167 -3.45 -21.78 3.11
N MET A 168 -3.18 -20.63 3.74
CA MET A 168 -3.47 -19.30 3.18
C MET A 168 -2.62 -19.01 1.93
N LYS A 169 -1.37 -19.46 1.89
CA LYS A 169 -0.50 -19.36 0.70
C LYS A 169 -0.98 -20.21 -0.49
N LEU A 170 -1.88 -21.17 -0.25
CA LEU A 170 -2.38 -22.12 -1.24
C LEU A 170 -3.84 -21.88 -1.63
N SER A 171 -4.62 -21.11 -0.86
CA SER A 171 -6.02 -20.83 -1.18
C SER A 171 -6.14 -19.80 -2.30
N ALA A 172 -5.92 -20.27 -3.53
CA ALA A 172 -6.16 -19.58 -4.77
C ALA A 172 -7.53 -19.99 -5.30
N GLU A 173 -8.59 -19.27 -4.97
CA GLU A 173 -9.82 -19.38 -5.78
C GLU A 173 -10.46 -18.01 -5.99
N MET A 174 -10.60 -17.69 -7.27
CA MET A 174 -11.15 -16.49 -7.86
C MET A 174 -12.67 -16.46 -7.72
N LYS A 175 -13.18 -15.32 -7.30
CA LYS A 175 -14.14 -14.55 -8.09
C LYS A 175 -14.01 -13.10 -7.65
N GLU A 176 -13.94 -12.21 -8.65
CA GLU A 176 -14.07 -10.77 -8.44
C GLU A 176 -15.32 -10.49 -7.59
N PHE A 177 -15.23 -9.47 -6.74
CA PHE A 177 -16.44 -8.69 -6.47
C PHE A 177 -16.93 -8.21 -7.84
N GLU A 178 -18.10 -8.66 -8.31
CA GLU A 178 -18.83 -7.94 -9.37
C GLU A 178 -19.29 -6.61 -8.76
N ASP A 179 -18.36 -5.70 -8.47
CA ASP A 179 -18.71 -4.39 -7.97
C ASP A 179 -18.98 -3.50 -9.17
N SER A 180 -20.26 -3.23 -9.38
CA SER A 180 -20.76 -2.19 -10.26
C SER A 180 -20.22 -0.84 -9.79
N SER A 181 -19.02 -0.46 -10.19
CA SER A 181 -18.50 0.86 -9.87
C SER A 181 -17.60 1.39 -10.98
N SER A 182 -17.76 2.69 -11.18
CA SER A 182 -17.24 3.55 -12.25
C SER A 182 -15.76 3.33 -12.58
N SER A 183 -15.39 3.68 -13.81
CA SER A 183 -14.03 3.57 -14.35
C SER A 183 -12.98 4.06 -13.34
N PRO A 184 -11.77 3.45 -13.26
CA PRO A 184 -10.68 3.97 -12.43
C PRO A 184 -10.38 5.46 -12.66
N VAL A 185 -10.71 5.96 -13.85
CA VAL A 185 -10.64 7.37 -14.23
C VAL A 185 -11.61 8.24 -13.41
N ASP A 186 -12.82 7.77 -13.15
CA ASP A 186 -13.87 8.49 -12.42
C ASP A 186 -13.53 8.61 -10.93
N ILE A 187 -12.92 7.58 -10.33
CA ILE A 187 -12.41 7.62 -8.96
C ILE A 187 -11.25 8.63 -8.85
N ILE A 188 -10.31 8.62 -9.79
CA ILE A 188 -9.19 9.58 -9.82
C ILE A 188 -9.70 11.02 -9.97
N ILE A 189 -10.68 11.25 -10.86
CA ILE A 189 -11.28 12.58 -11.03
C ILE A 189 -11.97 13.01 -9.75
N THR A 190 -12.71 12.12 -9.09
CA THR A 190 -13.44 12.45 -7.85
C THR A 190 -12.47 12.82 -6.75
N ILE A 191 -11.40 12.03 -6.55
CA ILE A 191 -10.37 12.32 -5.56
C ILE A 191 -9.68 13.66 -5.85
N LEU A 192 -9.27 13.91 -7.09
CA LEU A 192 -8.63 15.17 -7.49
C LEU A 192 -9.56 16.38 -7.29
N VAL A 193 -10.85 16.23 -7.63
CA VAL A 193 -11.88 17.26 -7.42
C VAL A 193 -12.09 17.52 -5.93
N SER A 194 -12.22 16.47 -5.11
CA SER A 194 -12.33 16.59 -3.66
C SER A 194 -11.14 17.33 -3.04
N LEU A 195 -9.93 17.05 -3.52
CA LEU A 195 -8.72 17.75 -3.07
C LEU A 195 -8.72 19.22 -3.48
N THR A 196 -9.08 19.54 -4.72
CA THR A 196 -9.20 20.95 -5.12
C THR A 196 -10.26 21.71 -4.31
N ILE A 197 -11.35 21.05 -3.91
CA ILE A 197 -12.37 21.64 -3.04
C ILE A 197 -11.81 21.87 -1.63
N ILE A 198 -11.14 20.88 -1.03
CA ILE A 198 -10.52 21.03 0.29
C ILE A 198 -9.46 22.15 0.28
N PHE A 199 -8.59 22.18 -0.73
CA PHE A 199 -7.57 23.22 -0.89
C PHE A 199 -8.15 24.62 -1.14
N ASN A 200 -9.31 24.75 -1.80
CA ASN A 200 -9.98 26.05 -1.99
C ASN A 200 -10.88 26.47 -0.82
N THR A 201 -11.27 25.55 0.06
CA THR A 201 -12.15 25.86 1.21
C THR A 201 -11.35 26.14 2.49
N VAL A 202 -10.10 25.66 2.57
CA VAL A 202 -9.19 25.83 3.72
C VAL A 202 -8.21 27.00 3.54
N ILE A 203 -8.18 27.66 2.36
CA ILE A 203 -7.40 28.88 2.09
C ILE A 203 -8.29 30.12 2.14
#